data_AF-X1RGB6-F1
#
_entry.id   AF-X1RGB6-F1
#
_cell.length_a   1.000
_cell.length_b   1.000
_cell.length_c   1.000
_cell.angle_alpha   90.00
_cell.angle_beta   90.00
_cell.angle_gamma   90.00
#
_symmetry.space_group_name_H-M   'P 1'
#
loop_
_entity.id
_entity.type
_entity.pdbx_description
1 polymer ?
#
loop_
_entity_poly.entity_id
_entity_poly.type
_entity_poly.pdbx_seq_one_letter_code
_entity_poly.pdbx_strand_id
1 'polypeptide(L)' 'MTIRVEGIIPPLVTPFAKDGSINENMFRKIINNIISKGVHGVFVAGSQGEFFARVDSETSLPE' A
#
# COMPACT_ATOMS: atom_id res chain seq x y z
N MET A 1 -21.69 8.18 -12.44
CA MET A 1 -21.14 9.12 -11.44
C MET A 1 -19.63 8.93 -11.46
N THR A 2 -18.85 9.96 -11.76
CA THR A 2 -17.40 9.86 -11.95
C THR A 2 -16.69 10.47 -10.74
N ILE A 3 -15.80 9.73 -10.11
CA ILE A 3 -14.97 10.23 -9.01
C ILE A 3 -13.69 10.81 -9.62
N ARG A 4 -13.37 12.05 -9.25
CA ARG A 4 -12.10 12.68 -9.61
C ARG A 4 -11.11 12.44 -8.47
N VAL A 5 -9.98 11.81 -8.80
CA VAL A 5 -8.90 11.53 -7.85
C VAL A 5 -7.84 12.62 -8.00
N GLU A 6 -7.63 13.41 -6.95
CA GLU A 6 -6.73 14.57 -6.97
C GLU A 6 -6.07 14.80 -5.59
N GLY A 7 -4.90 15.45 -5.60
CA GLY A 7 -4.11 15.75 -4.40
C GLY A 7 -2.85 14.88 -4.26
N ILE A 8 -2.34 14.78 -3.04
CA ILE A 8 -1.12 14.03 -2.72
C ILE A 8 -1.48 12.57 -2.42
N ILE A 9 -1.07 11.65 -3.31
CA ILE A 9 -1.39 10.22 -3.24
C ILE A 9 -0.09 9.43 -3.39
N PRO A 10 0.68 9.22 -2.30
CA PRO A 10 1.99 8.60 -2.41
C PRO A 10 1.87 7.09 -2.72
N PRO A 11 2.79 6.55 -3.55
CA PRO A 11 3.00 5.11 -3.65
C PRO A 11 3.63 4.58 -2.36
N LEU A 12 3.13 3.46 -1.84
CA LEU A 12 3.66 2.84 -0.63
C LEU A 12 4.53 1.63 -0.96
N VAL A 13 5.66 1.54 -0.28
CA VAL A 13 6.47 0.32 -0.19
C VAL A 13 5.74 -0.73 0.63
N THR A 14 5.86 -2.00 0.26
CA THR A 14 5.32 -3.13 1.02
C THR A 14 6.35 -3.58 2.05
N PRO A 15 6.12 -3.37 3.36
CA PRO A 15 7.03 -3.84 4.38
C PRO A 15 6.89 -5.35 4.55
N PHE A 16 8.00 -6.06 4.44
CA PHE A 16 8.06 -7.50 4.69
C PHE A 16 8.72 -7.81 6.03
N ALA A 17 8.31 -8.90 6.66
CA ALA A 17 9.00 -9.51 7.78
C ALA A 17 10.24 -10.29 7.29
N LYS A 18 11.06 -10.78 8.23
CA LYS A 18 12.31 -11.49 7.89
C LYS A 18 12.08 -12.78 7.08
N ASP A 19 10.92 -13.39 7.22
CA ASP A 19 10.50 -14.59 6.51
C ASP A 19 9.87 -14.29 5.13
N GLY A 20 9.81 -13.02 4.72
CA GLY A 20 9.22 -12.60 3.45
C GLY A 20 7.70 -12.45 3.49
N SER A 21 7.03 -12.69 4.63
CA SER A 21 5.59 -12.40 4.78
C SER A 21 5.34 -10.89 4.90
N ILE A 22 4.12 -10.43 4.60
CA ILE A 22 3.77 -9.01 4.78
C ILE A 22 3.73 -8.66 6.26
N ASN A 23 4.41 -7.55 6.61
CA ASN A 23 4.35 -6.98 7.95
C ASN A 23 3.18 -6.00 8.06
N GLU A 24 1.97 -6.52 8.28
CA GLU A 24 0.75 -5.72 8.38
C GLU A 24 0.81 -4.63 9.47
N ASN A 25 1.46 -4.94 10.60
CA ASN A 25 1.62 -4.00 11.71
C ASN A 25 2.45 -2.78 11.30
N MET A 26 3.52 -2.99 10.54
CA MET A 26 4.31 -1.89 9.99
C MET A 26 3.52 -1.14 8.92
N PHE A 27 2.80 -1.87 8.07
CA PHE A 27 2.00 -1.27 7.01
C PHE A 27 0.94 -0.31 7.56
N ARG A 28 0.22 -0.73 8.61
CA ARG A 28 -0.75 0.11 9.32
C ARG A 28 -0.11 1.37 9.92
N LYS A 29 1.10 1.26 10.49
CA LYS A 29 1.84 2.42 11.02
C LYS A 29 2.21 3.42 9.92
N ILE A 30 2.69 2.94 8.77
CA ILE A 30 3.04 3.79 7.63
C ILE A 30 1.79 4.54 7.14
N ILE A 31 0.69 3.82 6.91
CA ILE A 31 -0.58 4.39 6.43
C ILE A 31 -1.10 5.44 7.42
N ASN A 32 -1.15 5.13 8.72
CA ASN A 32 -1.62 6.07 9.73
C ASN A 32 -0.76 7.34 9.79
N ASN A 33 0.57 7.21 9.65
CA ASN A 33 1.51 8.33 9.69
C ASN A 33 1.41 9.27 8.47
N ILE A 34 1.05 8.75 7.29
CA ILE A 34 0.87 9.61 6.11
C ILE A 34 -0.53 10.22 6.07
N ILE A 35 -1.56 9.49 6.54
CA ILE A 35 -2.91 10.04 6.73
C ILE A 35 -2.86 11.21 7.70
N SER A 36 -2.14 11.10 8.82
CA SER A 36 -1.98 12.19 9.79
C SER A 36 -1.27 13.43 9.22
N LYS A 37 -0.60 13.30 8.06
CA LYS A 37 0.06 14.39 7.33
C LYS A 37 -0.81 15.02 6.23
N GLY A 38 -2.07 14.57 6.08
CA GLY A 38 -3.01 15.17 5.14
C GLY A 38 -2.87 14.68 3.69
N VAL A 39 -2.41 13.44 3.47
CA VAL A 39 -2.49 12.83 2.13
C VAL A 39 -3.95 12.60 1.73
N HIS A 40 -4.22 12.68 0.42
CA HIS A 40 -5.57 12.62 -0.14
C HIS A 40 -5.97 11.18 -0.50
N GLY A 41 -4.99 10.27 -0.52
CA GLY A 41 -5.16 8.85 -0.76
C GLY A 41 -3.83 8.12 -0.61
N VAL A 42 -3.84 6.81 -0.83
CA VAL A 42 -2.63 5.98 -0.86
C VAL A 42 -2.69 5.05 -2.07
N PHE A 43 -1.55 4.79 -2.69
CA PHE A 43 -1.43 3.84 -3.78
C PHE A 43 -0.55 2.66 -3.36
N VAL A 44 -1.12 1.47 -3.31
CA VAL A 44 -0.44 0.24 -2.86
C VAL A 44 -0.26 -0.73 -4.03
N ALA A 45 0.71 -1.66 -3.90
CA ALA A 45 1.00 -2.67 -4.92
C ALA A 45 1.33 -2.11 -6.32
N GLY A 46 1.85 -0.88 -6.39
CA GLY A 46 2.46 -0.33 -7.61
C GLY A 46 3.85 -0.92 -7.88
N SER A 47 4.56 -0.40 -8.89
CA SER A 47 5.96 -0.77 -9.15
C SER A 47 6.86 -0.61 -7.92
N GLN A 48 6.56 0.41 -7.10
CA GLN A 48 7.26 0.74 -5.86
C GLN A 48 6.74 -0.02 -4.63
N GLY A 49 5.72 -0.86 -4.77
CA GLY A 49 5.18 -1.71 -3.70
C GLY A 49 5.72 -3.13 -3.76
N GLU A 50 6.84 -3.34 -4.45
CA GLU A 50 7.54 -4.63 -4.54
C GLU A 50 6.65 -5.76 -5.07
N PHE A 51 5.70 -5.44 -5.95
CA PHE A 51 4.74 -6.40 -6.53
C PHE A 51 5.43 -7.60 -7.21
N PHE A 52 6.60 -7.38 -7.83
CA PHE A 52 7.40 -8.42 -8.47
C PHE A 52 8.04 -9.41 -7.48
N ALA A 53 8.13 -9.06 -6.20
CA ALA A 53 8.70 -9.89 -5.15
C ALA A 53 7.63 -10.70 -4.39
N ARG A 54 6.35 -10.59 -4.76
CA ARG A 54 5.26 -11.37 -4.17
C ARG A 54 5.13 -12.75 -4.81
N VAL A 55 4.84 -13.73 -3.97
CA VAL A 55 4.35 -15.06 -4.38
C VAL A 55 2.82 -14.96 -4.49
N ASP A 56 2.27 -15.47 -5.59
CA ASP A 56 0.95 -15.16 -6.18
C ASP A 56 -0.32 -15.33 -5.32
N SER A 57 -0.24 -15.76 -4.05
CA SER A 57 -1.41 -16.17 -3.26
C SER A 57 -2.22 -15.04 -2.61
N GLU A 58 -1.70 -13.82 -2.55
CA GLU A 58 -2.27 -12.78 -1.67
C GLU A 58 -2.99 -11.65 -2.42
N THR A 59 -3.08 -11.68 -3.76
CA THR A 59 -3.59 -10.55 -4.57
C THR A 59 -5.04 -10.75 -5.00
N SER A 60 -5.85 -11.39 -4.17
CA SER A 60 -7.30 -11.35 -4.35
C SER A 60 -7.79 -9.97 -3.90
N LEU A 61 -7.90 -9.04 -4.85
CA LEU A 61 -8.84 -7.92 -4.68
C LEU A 61 -10.23 -8.55 -4.47
N PRO A 62 -11.00 -8.14 -3.45
CA PRO A 62 -12.39 -8.57 -3.36
C PRO A 62 -13.13 -8.13 -4.64
N GLU A 63 -13.89 -9.06 -5.24
CA GLU A 63 -14.83 -8.74 -6.33
C GLU A 63 -15.85 -7.67 -5.91
#